data_AF-A0AAU5NMA2-F1
#
_entry.id   AF-A0AAU5NMA2-F1
#
_cell.length_a   1.000
_cell.length_b   1.000
_cell.length_c   1.000
_cell.angle_alpha   90.00
_cell.angle_beta   90.00
_cell.angle_gamma   90.00
#
_symmetry.space_group_name_H-M   'P 1'
#
loop_
_entity.id
_entity.type
_entity.pdbx_description
1 polymer ?
#
loop_
_entity_poly.entity_id
_entity_poly.type
_entity_poly.pdbx_seq_one_letter_code
_entity_poly.pdbx_strand_id
1 'polypeptide(L)'
;MTNFSDSPHASPSASESPSPSLSRSRAARAVRRALPTAAAALLLAVGAAPALAGSQDALPGNWLQLTVTRGDARSSDTRGTLLMCDPPQGHSRAAEACDVLARADGDVDAVPGDGERVCPLVYAPVTVRAQGRWNGRAVDYRHTFSNDCEREALTGAVFALDDEQVPEV
;
A
#
# COMPACT_ATOMS: atom_id res chain seq x y z
N MET A 1 60.27 27.51 4.86
CA MET A 1 60.07 26.84 3.56
C MET A 1 58.84 25.96 3.72
N THR A 2 57.63 26.54 3.63
CA THR A 2 56.69 26.47 2.46
C THR A 2 56.27 25.03 2.15
N ASN A 3 55.01 24.61 2.08
CA ASN A 3 53.74 25.34 1.95
C ASN A 3 52.55 24.48 2.41
N PHE A 4 51.50 25.18 2.82
CA PHE A 4 50.09 24.80 2.93
C PHE A 4 49.46 24.61 1.55
N SER A 5 48.60 23.61 1.39
CA SER A 5 47.45 23.55 0.45
C SER A 5 46.59 22.35 0.89
N ASP A 6 45.58 22.55 1.74
CA ASP A 6 44.20 22.96 1.47
C ASP A 6 43.32 21.88 0.81
N SER A 7 42.12 21.76 1.36
CA SER A 7 41.10 20.70 1.30
C SER A 7 40.22 20.83 0.01
N PRO A 8 38.98 20.30 -0.16
CA PRO A 8 38.13 19.49 0.73
C PRO A 8 37.26 18.38 0.07
N HIS A 9 36.58 17.66 0.95
CA HIS A 9 35.37 16.86 0.74
C HIS A 9 34.30 17.57 -0.10
N ALA A 10 33.59 16.80 -0.93
CA ALA A 10 32.26 17.15 -1.43
C ALA A 10 31.29 16.01 -1.08
N SER A 11 30.25 16.35 -0.31
CA SER A 11 28.96 15.66 -0.30
C SER A 11 27.90 16.61 -0.88
N PRO A 12 26.61 16.32 -0.69
CA PRO A 12 25.65 15.90 -1.70
C PRO A 12 24.78 17.05 -2.20
N SER A 13 24.02 16.84 -3.28
CA SER A 13 22.85 17.64 -3.74
C SER A 13 22.51 17.17 -5.16
N ALA A 14 21.30 17.21 -5.67
CA ALA A 14 19.97 17.45 -5.15
C ALA A 14 19.01 17.08 -6.30
N SER A 15 17.72 16.97 -5.97
CA SER A 15 16.59 17.54 -6.70
C SER A 15 16.83 17.98 -8.15
N GLU A 16 16.01 17.48 -9.07
CA GLU A 16 14.92 18.30 -9.62
C GLU A 16 14.10 17.55 -10.66
N SER A 17 12.79 17.44 -10.40
CA SER A 17 11.80 17.41 -11.47
C SER A 17 11.76 18.77 -12.16
N PRO A 18 11.47 18.80 -13.47
CA PRO A 18 10.60 19.84 -13.98
C PRO A 18 9.45 19.26 -14.81
N SER A 19 8.25 19.68 -14.44
CA SER A 19 7.04 19.63 -15.25
C SER A 19 7.25 20.37 -16.59
N PRO A 20 6.65 19.94 -17.70
CA PRO A 20 6.67 20.72 -18.94
C PRO A 20 5.68 21.89 -18.84
N SER A 21 6.22 23.10 -18.72
CA SER A 21 5.50 24.36 -18.91
C SER A 21 5.05 24.51 -20.36
N LEU A 22 3.77 24.82 -20.58
CA LEU A 22 3.27 25.30 -21.86
C LEU A 22 3.97 26.61 -22.23
N SER A 23 4.59 26.66 -23.42
CA SER A 23 4.86 27.93 -24.09
C SER A 23 4.38 27.88 -25.54
N ARG A 24 3.30 28.63 -25.77
CA ARG A 24 2.87 29.09 -27.10
C ARG A 24 3.81 30.24 -27.49
N SER A 25 4.34 30.24 -28.71
CA SER A 25 4.10 31.33 -29.66
C SER A 25 4.83 31.15 -30.98
N ARG A 26 4.11 31.59 -32.01
CA ARG A 26 4.36 31.50 -33.45
C ARG A 26 5.48 32.46 -33.89
N ALA A 27 6.28 32.05 -34.88
CA ALA A 27 6.66 32.93 -35.98
C ALA A 27 7.22 32.11 -37.15
N ALA A 28 6.64 32.35 -38.32
CA ALA A 28 6.85 31.61 -39.55
C ALA A 28 8.24 31.86 -40.15
N ARG A 29 8.82 30.81 -40.75
CA ARG A 29 9.74 30.95 -41.88
C ARG A 29 9.29 30.02 -42.99
N ALA A 30 8.66 30.61 -44.00
CA ALA A 30 8.29 29.96 -45.24
C ALA A 30 9.53 29.86 -46.14
N VAL A 31 9.90 28.64 -46.57
CA VAL A 31 10.71 28.45 -47.77
C VAL A 31 10.18 27.26 -48.57
N ARG A 32 9.42 27.65 -49.60
CA ARG A 32 9.40 27.20 -51.00
C ARG A 32 9.26 25.70 -51.33
N ARG A 33 8.20 25.45 -52.10
CA ARG A 33 7.64 24.22 -52.64
C ARG A 33 8.53 23.53 -53.67
N ALA A 34 8.48 22.19 -53.67
CA ALA A 34 8.44 21.36 -54.88
C ALA A 34 7.46 20.18 -54.66
N LEU A 35 6.58 19.93 -55.63
CA LEU A 35 5.56 18.85 -55.77
C LEU A 35 5.78 18.22 -57.17
N PRO A 36 5.34 16.97 -57.55
CA PRO A 36 4.09 16.32 -57.12
C PRO A 36 4.01 14.75 -57.03
N THR A 37 3.03 14.27 -56.24
CA THR A 37 2.10 13.11 -56.37
C THR A 37 2.49 11.73 -56.96
N ALA A 38 2.40 10.66 -56.14
CA ALA A 38 1.62 9.44 -56.43
C ALA A 38 1.38 8.61 -55.13
N ALA A 39 0.20 8.02 -55.01
CA ALA A 39 -0.44 7.54 -53.79
C ALA A 39 -0.15 6.07 -53.44
N ALA A 40 -0.02 5.77 -52.14
CA ALA A 40 -0.69 4.68 -51.43
C ALA A 40 -0.25 4.69 -49.95
N ALA A 41 -1.07 5.29 -49.10
CA ALA A 41 -0.91 5.23 -47.65
C ALA A 41 -1.38 3.85 -47.15
N LEU A 42 -0.48 3.07 -46.57
CA LEU A 42 -0.86 2.03 -45.61
C LEU A 42 -0.30 2.45 -44.25
N LEU A 43 -1.10 3.22 -43.52
CA LEU A 43 -0.87 3.52 -42.11
C LEU A 43 -1.00 2.20 -41.33
N LEU A 44 0.13 1.62 -40.93
CA LEU A 44 0.14 0.63 -39.86
C LEU A 44 -0.17 1.39 -38.56
N ALA A 45 -1.47 1.48 -38.25
CA ALA A 45 -1.93 1.85 -36.93
C ALA A 45 -1.50 0.73 -35.97
N VAL A 46 -0.31 0.86 -35.39
CA VAL A 46 0.07 0.10 -34.21
C VAL A 46 -0.84 0.56 -33.07
N GLY A 47 -1.93 -0.20 -32.87
CA GLY A 47 -2.83 0.03 -31.76
C GLY A 47 -2.06 -0.10 -30.46
N ALA A 48 -1.85 1.03 -29.78
CA ALA A 48 -1.54 1.01 -28.37
C ALA A 48 -2.79 0.45 -27.67
N ALA A 49 -2.78 -0.85 -27.37
CA ALA A 49 -3.80 -1.43 -26.51
C ALA A 49 -3.77 -0.65 -25.20
N PRO A 50 -4.89 -0.09 -24.71
CA PRO A 50 -4.93 0.41 -23.35
C PRO A 50 -4.65 -0.80 -22.46
N ALA A 51 -3.53 -0.76 -21.75
CA ALA A 51 -3.35 -1.62 -20.60
C ALA A 51 -4.47 -1.24 -19.63
N LEU A 52 -5.53 -2.04 -19.60
CA LEU A 52 -6.50 -2.02 -18.51
C LEU A 52 -5.71 -2.42 -17.26
N ALA A 53 -5.15 -1.43 -16.58
CA ALA A 53 -4.86 -1.55 -15.17
C ALA A 53 -6.21 -1.83 -14.53
N GLY A 54 -6.49 -3.12 -14.27
CA GLY A 54 -7.71 -3.54 -13.61
C GLY A 54 -7.77 -2.80 -12.28
N SER A 55 -8.67 -1.83 -12.17
CA SER A 55 -9.00 -1.19 -10.92
C SER A 55 -9.34 -2.31 -9.94
N GLN A 56 -8.57 -2.46 -8.87
CA GLN A 56 -8.84 -3.44 -7.79
C GLN A 56 -10.09 -3.07 -6.96
N ASP A 57 -11.05 -2.39 -7.58
CA ASP A 57 -12.27 -1.92 -6.97
C ASP A 57 -13.42 -2.73 -7.52
N ALA A 58 -13.71 -3.88 -6.91
CA ALA A 58 -14.91 -4.62 -7.28
C ALA A 58 -15.56 -5.38 -6.11
N LEU A 59 -15.09 -5.22 -4.88
CA LEU A 59 -15.87 -5.65 -3.72
C LEU A 59 -16.71 -4.45 -3.26
N PRO A 60 -18.06 -4.53 -3.34
CA PRO A 60 -18.92 -3.48 -2.81
C PRO A 60 -18.82 -3.44 -1.28
N GLY A 61 -18.98 -2.25 -0.69
CA GLY A 61 -18.98 -2.06 0.76
C GLY A 61 -17.57 -2.00 1.37
N ASN A 62 -17.52 -2.24 2.68
CA ASN A 62 -16.29 -2.21 3.48
C ASN A 62 -15.62 -3.57 3.47
N TRP A 63 -14.39 -3.62 2.96
CA TRP A 63 -13.61 -4.85 2.88
C TRP A 63 -12.12 -4.58 3.07
N LEU A 64 -11.43 -5.48 3.75
CA LEU A 64 -9.99 -5.44 3.96
C LEU A 64 -9.41 -6.85 3.76
N GLN A 65 -8.42 -6.97 2.89
CA GLN A 65 -7.51 -8.11 2.87
C GLN A 65 -6.56 -8.00 4.05
N LEU A 66 -6.70 -8.92 4.98
CA LEU A 66 -5.88 -9.00 6.18
C LEU A 66 -4.77 -10.03 5.97
N THR A 67 -3.60 -9.78 6.55
CA THR A 67 -2.50 -10.73 6.57
C THR A 67 -1.78 -10.63 7.91
N VAL A 68 -1.41 -11.77 8.47
CA VAL A 68 -0.60 -11.92 9.69
C VAL A 68 0.57 -12.82 9.35
N THR A 69 1.78 -12.29 9.48
CA THR A 69 3.04 -13.02 9.31
C THR A 69 3.72 -13.13 10.66
N ARG A 70 3.88 -14.34 11.18
CA ARG A 70 4.66 -14.61 12.39
C ARG A 70 6.07 -15.01 12.07
N GLY A 71 6.99 -14.63 12.95
CA GLY A 71 8.40 -14.96 12.83
C GLY A 71 9.16 -13.90 12.04
N ASP A 72 10.35 -14.26 11.58
CA ASP A 72 11.30 -13.33 10.99
C ASP A 72 11.72 -13.75 9.57
N ALA A 73 12.70 -13.06 9.02
CA ALA A 73 13.21 -13.32 7.68
C ALA A 73 13.79 -14.73 7.48
N ARG A 74 14.15 -15.45 8.55
CA ARG A 74 14.73 -16.80 8.47
C ARG A 74 13.65 -17.88 8.49
N SER A 75 12.56 -17.66 9.23
CA SER A 75 11.44 -18.59 9.33
C SER A 75 10.18 -17.81 9.65
N SER A 76 9.17 -17.89 8.77
CA SER A 76 7.89 -17.24 8.98
C SER A 76 6.71 -18.08 8.51
N ASP A 77 5.56 -17.90 9.18
CA ASP A 77 4.25 -18.42 8.79
C ASP A 77 3.35 -17.24 8.45
N THR A 78 2.71 -17.27 7.29
CA THR A 78 1.84 -16.17 6.82
C THR A 78 0.44 -16.69 6.56
N ARG A 79 -0.53 -16.03 7.19
CA ARG A 79 -1.97 -16.30 7.03
C ARG A 79 -2.67 -15.03 6.59
N GLY A 80 -3.75 -15.18 5.83
CA GLY A 80 -4.54 -14.04 5.40
C GLY A 80 -5.98 -14.44 5.16
N THR A 81 -6.87 -13.47 5.33
CA THR A 81 -8.30 -13.63 5.05
C THR A 81 -8.87 -12.33 4.52
N LEU A 82 -9.98 -12.41 3.80
CA LEU A 82 -10.75 -11.25 3.41
C LEU A 82 -11.79 -10.98 4.50
N LEU A 83 -11.71 -9.81 5.13
CA LEU A 83 -12.74 -9.29 6.02
C LEU A 83 -13.73 -8.46 5.20
N MET A 84 -15.02 -8.74 5.33
CA MET A 84 -16.12 -7.90 4.84
C MET A 84 -16.98 -7.50 6.03
N CYS A 85 -17.53 -6.29 6.04
CA CYS A 85 -18.32 -5.80 7.18
C CYS A 85 -19.83 -5.66 6.94
N ASP A 86 -20.30 -5.86 5.71
CA ASP A 86 -21.72 -5.71 5.35
C ASP A 86 -22.22 -6.88 4.47
N PRO A 87 -22.61 -8.03 5.05
CA PRO A 87 -22.53 -8.39 6.47
C PRO A 87 -21.11 -8.82 6.91
N PRO A 88 -20.81 -8.88 8.23
CA PRO A 88 -19.54 -9.36 8.76
C PRO A 88 -19.21 -10.79 8.31
N GLN A 89 -18.12 -10.95 7.57
CA GLN A 89 -17.62 -12.22 7.03
C GLN A 89 -16.09 -12.23 7.00
N GLY A 90 -15.47 -13.41 7.07
CA GLY A 90 -14.02 -13.56 7.08
C GLY A 90 -13.58 -14.57 8.15
N HIS A 91 -12.76 -14.12 9.10
CA HIS A 91 -12.34 -14.94 10.26
C HIS A 91 -13.45 -15.08 11.32
N SER A 92 -13.24 -15.99 12.27
CA SER A 92 -14.19 -16.33 13.37
C SER A 92 -14.72 -15.11 14.14
N ARG A 93 -13.87 -14.09 14.32
CA ARG A 93 -14.18 -12.83 15.05
C ARG A 93 -14.48 -11.63 14.14
N ALA A 94 -14.99 -11.87 12.93
CA ALA A 94 -15.23 -10.81 11.94
C ALA A 94 -16.16 -9.69 12.46
N ALA A 95 -17.21 -10.02 13.22
CA ALA A 95 -18.13 -9.02 13.77
C ALA A 95 -17.41 -8.04 14.72
N GLU A 96 -16.60 -8.56 15.65
CA GLU A 96 -15.82 -7.73 16.58
C GLU A 96 -14.77 -6.88 15.84
N ALA A 97 -14.12 -7.44 14.82
CA ALA A 97 -13.18 -6.71 13.98
C ALA A 97 -13.86 -5.53 13.26
N CYS A 98 -15.05 -5.75 12.71
CA CYS A 98 -15.83 -4.71 12.05
C CYS A 98 -16.25 -3.61 13.03
N ASP A 99 -16.63 -3.94 14.27
CA ASP A 99 -16.94 -2.95 15.30
C ASP A 99 -15.72 -2.11 15.69
N VAL A 100 -14.54 -2.74 15.78
CA VAL A 100 -13.28 -2.05 16.04
C VAL A 100 -12.95 -1.07 14.92
N LEU A 101 -13.01 -1.53 13.67
CA LEU A 101 -12.74 -0.70 12.49
C LEU A 101 -13.78 0.41 12.33
N ALA A 102 -15.06 0.16 12.63
CA ALA A 102 -16.11 1.17 12.58
C ALA A 102 -15.84 2.32 13.57
N ARG A 103 -15.38 2.00 14.79
CA ARG A 103 -14.98 3.01 15.79
C ARG A 103 -13.79 3.85 15.35
N ALA A 104 -12.91 3.28 14.53
CA ALA A 104 -11.73 3.95 13.98
C ALA A 104 -11.93 4.47 12.55
N ASP A 105 -13.17 4.43 12.02
CA ASP A 105 -13.51 4.79 10.63
C ASP A 105 -12.56 4.12 9.59
N GLY A 106 -12.25 2.84 9.81
CA GLY A 106 -11.39 2.02 8.93
C GLY A 106 -9.90 2.31 9.02
N ASP A 107 -9.49 3.26 9.86
CA ASP A 107 -8.09 3.57 10.12
C ASP A 107 -7.56 2.66 11.23
N VAL A 108 -6.73 1.68 10.86
CA VAL A 108 -6.18 0.70 11.80
C VAL A 108 -5.23 1.35 12.80
N ASP A 109 -4.55 2.44 12.42
CA ASP A 109 -3.66 3.19 13.32
C ASP A 109 -4.45 3.97 14.39
N ALA A 110 -5.72 4.28 14.12
CA ALA A 110 -6.61 5.00 15.03
C ALA A 110 -7.41 4.07 15.96
N VAL A 111 -7.17 2.75 15.91
CA VAL A 111 -7.85 1.80 16.79
C VAL A 111 -7.52 2.12 18.25
N PRO A 112 -8.53 2.32 19.11
CA PRO A 112 -8.28 2.49 20.53
C PRO A 112 -7.85 1.14 21.11
N GLY A 113 -6.54 0.98 21.32
CA GLY A 113 -5.98 -0.20 21.97
C GLY A 113 -6.48 -0.37 23.40
N ASP A 114 -6.35 -1.59 23.91
CA ASP A 114 -6.60 -1.97 25.30
C ASP A 114 -5.40 -1.59 26.16
N GLY A 115 -5.46 -0.41 26.78
CA GLY A 115 -4.41 0.11 27.65
C GLY A 115 -4.28 -0.61 29.00
N GLU A 116 -5.19 -1.52 29.33
CA GLU A 116 -5.16 -2.29 30.58
C GLU A 116 -4.49 -3.66 30.38
N ARG A 117 -4.38 -4.14 29.13
CA ARG A 117 -3.72 -5.41 28.81
C ARG A 117 -2.21 -5.34 29.07
N VAL A 118 -1.73 -6.20 29.96
CA VAL A 118 -0.30 -6.37 30.24
C VAL A 118 0.28 -7.47 29.36
N CYS A 119 1.24 -7.12 28.51
CA CYS A 119 1.90 -8.07 27.61
C CYS A 119 3.27 -8.52 28.13
N PRO A 120 3.64 -9.81 27.89
CA PRO A 120 4.96 -10.30 28.21
C PRO A 120 6.04 -9.63 27.34
N LEU A 121 7.27 -9.57 27.85
CA LEU A 121 8.43 -9.01 27.13
C LEU A 121 9.10 -10.03 26.19
N VAL A 122 8.42 -11.12 25.84
CA VAL A 122 8.92 -12.09 24.87
C VAL A 122 8.93 -11.45 23.48
N TYR A 123 10.04 -11.59 22.77
CA TYR A 123 10.13 -11.15 21.38
C TYR A 123 9.83 -12.32 20.45
N ALA A 124 8.67 -12.25 19.80
CA ALA A 124 8.17 -13.21 18.83
C ALA A 124 7.40 -12.42 17.77
N PRO A 125 8.10 -11.75 16.84
CA PRO A 125 7.53 -10.66 16.07
C PRO A 125 6.39 -11.11 15.18
N VAL A 126 5.39 -10.22 15.05
CA VAL A 126 4.20 -10.45 14.25
C VAL A 126 3.97 -9.25 13.35
N THR A 127 4.12 -9.44 12.04
CA THR A 127 3.87 -8.41 11.04
C THR A 127 2.47 -8.57 10.48
N VAL A 128 1.65 -7.55 10.64
CA VAL A 128 0.29 -7.51 10.10
C VAL A 128 0.21 -6.59 8.90
N ARG A 129 -0.75 -6.84 8.02
CA ARG A 129 -1.13 -5.95 6.93
C ARG A 129 -2.64 -5.91 6.77
N ALA A 130 -3.19 -4.73 6.52
CA ALA A 130 -4.57 -4.55 6.08
C ALA A 130 -4.58 -3.71 4.81
N GLN A 131 -5.19 -4.22 3.75
CA GLN A 131 -5.30 -3.52 2.47
C GLN A 131 -6.71 -3.64 1.92
N GLY A 132 -7.31 -2.53 1.48
CA GLY A 132 -8.62 -2.59 0.86
C GLY A 132 -9.31 -1.25 0.83
N ARG A 133 -10.63 -1.26 1.05
CA ARG A 133 -11.46 -0.07 0.96
C ARG A 133 -12.43 0.00 2.13
N TRP A 134 -12.45 1.16 2.79
CA TRP A 134 -13.38 1.49 3.85
C TRP A 134 -14.07 2.82 3.55
N ASN A 135 -15.40 2.82 3.48
CA ASN A 135 -16.24 3.97 3.16
C ASN A 135 -15.76 4.72 1.89
N GLY A 136 -15.30 3.96 0.89
CA GLY A 136 -14.76 4.51 -0.36
C GLY A 136 -13.30 4.99 -0.30
N ARG A 137 -12.65 5.00 0.86
CA ARG A 137 -11.23 5.35 1.04
C ARG A 137 -10.35 4.12 0.99
N ALA A 138 -9.18 4.24 0.35
CA ALA A 138 -8.19 3.18 0.35
C ALA A 138 -7.55 3.06 1.74
N VAL A 139 -7.40 1.82 2.22
CA VAL A 139 -6.68 1.49 3.44
C VAL A 139 -5.42 0.73 3.04
N ASP A 140 -4.26 1.17 3.53
CA ASP A 140 -3.00 0.44 3.44
C ASP A 140 -2.26 0.59 4.75
N TYR A 141 -2.28 -0.48 5.54
CA TYR A 141 -1.66 -0.54 6.85
C TYR A 141 -0.67 -1.69 6.90
N ARG A 142 0.46 -1.45 7.55
CA ARG A 142 1.46 -2.46 7.86
C ARG A 142 2.14 -2.10 9.17
N HIS A 143 2.21 -3.06 10.08
CA HIS A 143 2.90 -2.88 11.35
C HIS A 143 3.53 -4.18 11.82
N THR A 144 4.66 -4.09 12.52
CA THR A 144 5.31 -5.24 13.16
C THR A 144 5.28 -5.06 14.67
N PHE A 145 4.50 -5.88 15.35
CA PHE A 145 4.42 -5.93 16.81
C PHE A 145 5.51 -6.83 17.38
N SER A 146 5.90 -6.59 18.63
CA SER A 146 6.93 -7.39 19.32
C SER A 146 6.47 -8.81 19.59
N ASN A 147 5.16 -9.00 19.79
CA ASN A 147 4.51 -10.30 19.96
C ASN A 147 2.99 -10.23 19.69
N ASP A 148 2.33 -11.39 19.67
CA ASP A 148 0.88 -11.51 19.44
C ASP A 148 0.02 -10.79 20.50
N CYS A 149 0.49 -10.73 21.76
CA CYS A 149 -0.24 -10.01 22.81
C CYS A 149 -0.31 -8.51 22.50
N GLU A 150 0.82 -7.90 22.10
CA GLU A 150 0.87 -6.47 21.75
C GLU A 150 0.01 -6.18 20.52
N ARG A 151 0.04 -7.06 19.50
CA ARG A 151 -0.86 -7.00 18.34
C ARG A 151 -2.32 -6.95 18.78
N GLU A 152 -2.77 -7.89 19.60
CA GLU A 152 -4.16 -7.96 20.06
C GLU A 152 -4.53 -6.80 20.98
N ALA A 153 -3.61 -6.36 21.84
CA ALA A 153 -3.81 -5.19 22.68
C ALA A 153 -4.09 -3.95 21.83
N LEU A 154 -3.31 -3.72 20.77
CA LEU A 154 -3.38 -2.49 19.99
C LEU A 154 -4.40 -2.54 18.84
N THR A 155 -4.73 -3.72 18.32
CA THR A 155 -5.62 -3.87 17.15
C THR A 155 -6.93 -4.60 17.45
N GLY A 156 -7.10 -5.11 18.68
CA GLY A 156 -8.26 -5.90 19.06
C GLY A 156 -8.42 -7.14 18.18
N ALA A 157 -9.65 -7.39 17.72
CA ALA A 157 -10.00 -8.56 16.92
C ALA A 157 -9.63 -8.45 15.42
N VAL A 158 -9.12 -7.31 14.95
CA VAL A 158 -8.90 -7.05 13.51
C VAL A 158 -7.99 -8.08 12.87
N PHE A 159 -6.99 -8.60 13.60
CA PHE A 159 -6.04 -9.59 13.08
C PHE A 159 -6.12 -10.96 13.78
N ALA A 160 -7.28 -11.32 14.33
CA ALA A 160 -7.51 -12.59 15.04
C ALA A 160 -7.70 -13.78 14.06
N LEU A 161 -6.69 -14.06 13.22
CA LEU A 161 -6.74 -15.09 12.17
C LEU A 161 -6.39 -16.50 12.66
N ASP A 162 -6.07 -16.65 13.94
CA ASP A 162 -5.39 -17.84 14.48
C ASP A 162 -6.29 -18.71 15.36
N ASP A 163 -7.50 -18.23 15.63
CA ASP A 163 -8.49 -18.92 16.46
C ASP A 163 -9.11 -20.14 15.75
N GLU A 164 -8.73 -20.44 14.50
CA GLU A 164 -9.18 -21.64 13.76
C GLU A 164 -8.39 -22.92 14.10
N GLN A 165 -7.33 -22.87 14.91
CA GLN A 165 -6.63 -24.08 15.38
C GLN A 165 -6.46 -24.15 16.89
N VAL A 166 -7.56 -24.41 17.59
CA VAL A 166 -7.49 -25.29 18.76
C VAL A 166 -8.36 -26.50 18.43
N PRO A 167 -7.80 -27.62 17.91
CA PRO A 167 -8.49 -28.89 18.08
C PRO A 167 -8.65 -29.08 19.60
N GLU A 168 -9.90 -29.10 20.06
CA GLU A 168 -10.25 -29.52 21.41
C GLU A 168 -9.59 -30.89 21.68
N VAL A 169 -8.79 -30.90 22.76
CA VAL A 169 -8.18 -32.02 23.52
C VAL A 169 -8.14 -33.42 22.90
#